data_AF-A0A267ML24-F1
#
_entry.id   AF-A0A267ML24-F1
#
_cell.length_a   1.000
_cell.length_b   1.000
_cell.length_c   1.000
_cell.angle_alpha   90.00
_cell.angle_beta   90.00
_cell.angle_gamma   90.00
#
_symmetry.space_group_name_H-M   'P 1'
#
loop_
_entity.id
_entity.type
_entity.pdbx_description
1 polymer ?
#
loop_
_entity_poly.entity_id
_entity_poly.type
_entity_poly.pdbx_seq_one_letter_code
_entity_poly.pdbx_strand_id
1 'polypeptide(L)'
;MSIRKLIVLLLIIVNVLLLNGIVSFSQETEKNHILVLNSYHQGYAWTDHVVQGIESVLEDENNVIRIEYMDTKIITDEIHLNNLYELYKYKFSDHKFDVIIASDNDAYNFLKKYHKTLFKDTPVITCGLNVFDDFITNGNNMFTGVAETVDIKDTIDIAYKLHPNINNVVIIADESLFGNMSIETAREIAPLYKDRLKFHFIQTDSIEDILENIKKIPRDSMIFKSGLYKDKVGEPISIEEGTKMISKTVNVPLYSCWEMNLGHGVIGGKVVSGYSQGETAAKMALKILEGQSIKELPFIQKSINKYVFDYALIGKYPIKLSDLPKDSIFINNPSPFLKIKKSLMYLVIMLIVAVLIFFNFILYK
;
A
#
# COMPACT_ATOMS: atom_id res chain seq x y z
N MET A 1 4.70 63.67 -38.90
CA MET A 1 5.14 62.25 -38.84
C MET A 1 4.19 61.43 -39.70
N SER A 2 4.65 60.61 -40.65
CA SER A 2 3.73 59.87 -41.54
C SER A 2 2.94 58.82 -40.73
N ILE A 3 1.69 58.53 -41.14
CA ILE A 3 0.79 57.57 -40.49
C ILE A 3 1.50 56.22 -40.21
N ARG A 4 2.38 55.78 -41.12
CA ARG A 4 3.22 54.58 -40.94
C ARG A 4 4.11 54.64 -39.71
N LYS A 5 4.75 55.77 -39.42
CA LYS A 5 5.63 55.92 -38.25
C LYS A 5 4.84 55.92 -36.94
N LEU A 6 3.61 56.43 -36.95
CA LEU A 6 2.72 56.41 -35.79
C LEU A 6 2.25 54.98 -35.47
N ILE A 7 1.92 54.19 -36.50
CA ILE A 7 1.51 52.78 -36.34
C ILE A 7 2.67 51.93 -35.79
N VAL A 8 3.90 52.12 -36.30
CA VAL A 8 5.08 51.40 -35.80
C VAL A 8 5.37 51.76 -34.34
N LEU A 9 5.26 53.04 -33.97
CA LEU A 9 5.45 53.46 -32.59
C LEU A 9 4.38 52.87 -31.66
N LEU A 10 3.12 52.82 -32.10
CA LEU A 10 2.03 52.23 -31.34
C LEU A 10 2.24 50.71 -31.15
N LEU A 11 2.71 50.00 -32.18
CA LEU A 11 3.02 48.57 -32.10
C LEU A 11 4.19 48.27 -31.17
N ILE A 12 5.20 49.14 -31.13
CA ILE A 12 6.32 49.03 -30.18
C ILE A 12 5.83 49.26 -28.75
N ILE A 13 5.00 50.29 -28.52
CA ILE A 13 4.43 50.57 -27.19
C ILE A 13 3.55 49.41 -26.72
N VAL A 14 2.71 48.85 -27.61
CA VAL A 14 1.87 47.69 -27.30
C VAL A 14 2.73 46.46 -27.02
N ASN A 15 3.81 46.22 -27.75
CA ASN A 15 4.74 45.11 -27.47
C ASN A 15 5.47 45.30 -26.13
N VAL A 16 5.92 46.51 -25.81
CA VAL A 16 6.57 46.81 -24.53
C VAL A 16 5.59 46.68 -23.36
N LEU A 17 4.32 47.08 -23.55
CA LEU A 17 3.26 46.89 -22.56
C LEU A 17 2.88 45.42 -22.38
N LEU A 18 2.85 44.62 -23.46
CA LEU A 18 2.61 43.18 -23.38
C LEU A 18 3.79 42.41 -22.76
N LEU A 19 5.04 42.89 -22.95
CA LEU A 19 6.23 42.30 -22.34
C LEU A 19 6.35 42.66 -20.84
N ASN A 20 5.89 43.85 -20.42
CA ASN A 20 5.90 44.25 -19.01
C ASN A 20 4.72 43.66 -18.19
N GLY A 21 3.69 43.12 -18.86
CA GLY A 21 2.54 42.48 -18.22
C GLY A 21 2.78 41.04 -17.73
N ILE A 22 3.97 40.47 -17.97
CA ILE A 22 4.33 39.07 -17.61
C ILE A 22 5.38 39.04 -16.49
N VAL A 23 5.60 40.14 -15.77
CA VAL A 23 6.20 40.03 -14.44
C VAL A 23 5.09 39.63 -13.49
N SER A 24 4.64 38.37 -13.62
CA SER A 24 3.96 37.70 -12.51
C SER A 24 4.92 37.80 -11.34
N PHE A 25 4.52 38.53 -10.31
CA PHE A 25 5.14 38.40 -8.99
C PHE A 25 4.94 36.92 -8.62
N SER A 26 5.94 36.09 -8.89
CA SER A 26 6.03 34.77 -8.28
C SER A 26 6.19 35.06 -6.80
N GLN A 27 5.07 35.11 -6.10
CA GLN A 27 5.07 34.98 -4.66
C GLN A 27 5.73 33.61 -4.43
N GLU A 28 6.98 33.63 -3.97
CA GLU A 28 7.70 32.41 -3.59
C GLU A 28 6.84 31.78 -2.50
N THR A 29 6.02 30.81 -2.90
CA THR A 29 5.20 30.06 -1.95
C THR A 29 6.17 29.32 -1.07
N GLU A 30 6.15 29.63 0.22
CA GLU A 30 6.93 28.92 1.22
C GLU A 30 6.58 27.43 1.09
N LYS A 31 7.59 26.62 0.78
CA LYS A 31 7.38 25.20 0.52
C LYS A 31 7.25 24.46 1.83
N ASN A 32 6.32 23.51 1.87
CA ASN A 32 6.20 22.58 2.99
C ASN A 32 7.35 21.56 2.93
N HIS A 33 8.05 21.39 4.04
CA HIS A 33 9.13 20.42 4.20
C HIS A 33 8.63 19.19 4.96
N ILE A 34 8.64 18.05 4.27
CA ILE A 34 8.08 16.78 4.76
C ILE A 34 9.20 15.76 4.88
N LEU A 35 9.36 15.14 6.06
CA LEU A 35 10.27 14.01 6.24
C LEU A 35 9.47 12.71 6.28
N VAL A 36 9.79 11.77 5.39
CA VAL A 36 9.32 10.39 5.45
C VAL A 36 10.44 9.55 6.03
N LEU A 37 10.23 9.02 7.23
CA LEU A 37 11.17 8.12 7.90
C LEU A 37 10.62 6.69 7.83
N ASN A 38 11.24 5.86 7.01
CA ASN A 38 10.88 4.46 6.85
C ASN A 38 11.71 3.57 7.77
N SER A 39 11.06 2.65 8.47
CA SER A 39 11.75 1.61 9.26
C SER A 39 12.68 0.76 8.38
N TYR A 40 12.21 0.35 7.20
CA TYR A 40 12.92 -0.62 6.35
C TYR A 40 13.49 0.01 5.07
N HIS A 41 14.27 -0.75 4.31
CA HIS A 41 14.97 -0.31 3.10
C HIS A 41 14.04 -0.12 1.90
N GLN A 42 14.46 0.73 0.95
CA GLN A 42 13.88 0.77 -0.40
C GLN A 42 14.13 -0.56 -1.12
N GLY A 43 13.12 -1.07 -1.83
CA GLY A 43 13.14 -2.40 -2.45
C GLY A 43 12.44 -3.47 -1.60
N TYR A 44 12.12 -3.15 -0.34
CA TYR A 44 11.16 -3.94 0.41
C TYR A 44 9.75 -3.52 0.00
N ALA A 45 9.00 -4.42 -0.64
CA ALA A 45 7.73 -4.10 -1.32
C ALA A 45 6.72 -3.34 -0.45
N TRP A 46 6.66 -3.65 0.85
CA TRP A 46 5.80 -2.92 1.80
C TRP A 46 6.19 -1.44 1.89
N THR A 47 7.48 -1.15 2.13
CA THR A 47 8.01 0.21 2.21
C THR A 47 7.77 0.96 0.91
N ASP A 48 8.04 0.32 -0.22
CA ASP A 48 7.87 0.93 -1.53
C ASP A 48 6.40 1.29 -1.79
N HIS A 49 5.45 0.42 -1.42
CA HIS A 49 4.03 0.72 -1.52
C HIS A 49 3.59 1.82 -0.56
N VAL A 50 4.12 1.88 0.67
CA VAL A 50 3.85 2.99 1.60
C VAL A 50 4.31 4.31 1.00
N VAL A 51 5.54 4.37 0.48
CA VAL A 51 6.09 5.57 -0.18
C VAL A 51 5.23 5.97 -1.37
N GLN A 52 4.84 5.03 -2.23
CA GLN A 52 3.93 5.31 -3.36
C GLN A 52 2.58 5.90 -2.88
N GLY A 53 2.03 5.36 -1.79
CA GLY A 53 0.81 5.89 -1.19
C GLY A 53 0.99 7.33 -0.69
N ILE A 54 2.14 7.63 -0.09
CA ILE A 54 2.50 8.97 0.39
C ILE A 54 2.62 9.95 -0.78
N GLU A 55 3.43 9.59 -1.79
CA GLU A 55 3.67 10.41 -2.98
C GLU A 55 2.37 10.67 -3.74
N SER A 56 1.46 9.70 -3.83
CA SER A 56 0.17 9.87 -4.52
C SER A 56 -0.72 11.01 -4.00
N VAL A 57 -0.45 11.52 -2.80
CA VAL A 57 -1.19 12.60 -2.14
C VAL A 57 -0.35 13.86 -1.99
N LEU A 58 0.95 13.73 -1.72
CA LEU A 58 1.82 14.85 -1.34
C LEU A 58 2.77 15.31 -2.44
N GLU A 59 2.87 14.60 -3.57
CA GLU A 59 3.64 15.04 -4.73
C GLU A 59 2.97 16.27 -5.37
N ASP A 60 3.38 17.45 -4.92
CA ASP A 60 2.89 18.77 -5.33
C ASP A 60 4.07 19.76 -5.41
N GLU A 61 3.96 20.80 -6.23
CA GLU A 61 5.03 21.80 -6.41
C GLU A 61 5.39 22.57 -5.13
N ASN A 62 4.45 22.66 -4.18
CA ASN A 62 4.61 23.32 -2.89
C ASN A 62 5.19 22.39 -1.81
N ASN A 63 5.40 21.11 -2.08
CA ASN A 63 5.91 20.15 -1.11
C ASN A 63 7.34 19.69 -1.47
N VAL A 64 8.21 19.64 -0.46
CA VAL A 64 9.56 19.07 -0.54
C VAL A 64 9.59 17.83 0.34
N ILE A 65 9.47 16.67 -0.29
CA ILE A 65 9.50 15.38 0.39
C ILE A 65 10.94 14.88 0.48
N ARG A 66 11.41 14.62 1.70
CA ARG A 66 12.69 13.97 1.97
C ARG A 66 12.43 12.58 2.54
N ILE A 67 12.99 11.56 1.91
CA ILE A 67 12.81 10.16 2.31
C ILE A 67 14.09 9.63 2.92
N GLU A 68 13.98 8.99 4.07
CA GLU A 68 15.07 8.31 4.76
C GLU A 68 14.65 6.87 5.08
N TYR A 69 15.61 5.96 5.01
CA TYR A 69 15.42 4.54 5.30
C TYR A 69 16.34 4.15 6.44
N MET A 70 15.79 3.49 7.46
CA MET A 70 16.55 3.07 8.64
C MET A 70 17.12 1.66 8.51
N ASP A 71 16.75 0.90 7.48
CA ASP A 71 17.24 -0.46 7.21
C ASP A 71 17.09 -1.46 8.38
N THR A 72 16.12 -1.25 9.28
CA THR A 72 15.99 -2.02 10.53
C THR A 72 15.52 -3.45 10.32
N LYS A 73 15.10 -3.82 9.11
CA LYS A 73 14.83 -5.23 8.77
C LYS A 73 16.12 -6.06 8.66
N ILE A 74 17.24 -5.39 8.38
CA ILE A 74 18.56 -6.00 8.16
C ILE A 74 19.45 -5.78 9.40
N ILE A 75 19.42 -4.57 9.98
CA ILE A 75 20.29 -4.18 11.09
C ILE A 75 19.42 -3.72 12.27
N THR A 76 19.25 -4.56 13.28
CA THR A 76 18.29 -4.34 14.38
C THR A 76 18.91 -3.90 15.70
N ASP A 77 20.23 -3.72 15.77
CA ASP A 77 20.92 -3.45 17.03
C ASP A 77 20.86 -1.98 17.47
N GLU A 78 21.02 -1.75 18.77
CA GLU A 78 21.00 -0.39 19.35
C GLU A 78 22.20 0.47 18.89
N ILE A 79 23.31 -0.11 18.44
CA ILE A 79 24.46 0.67 17.94
C ILE A 79 24.05 1.35 16.63
N HIS A 80 23.38 0.61 15.74
CA HIS A 80 22.82 1.17 14.51
C HIS A 80 21.85 2.32 14.77
N LEU A 81 20.89 2.13 15.69
CA LEU A 81 19.95 3.20 16.04
C LEU A 81 20.64 4.44 16.61
N ASN A 82 21.69 4.26 17.43
CA ASN A 82 22.47 5.40 17.93
C ASN A 82 23.28 6.09 16.82
N ASN A 83 23.82 5.34 15.84
CA ASN A 83 24.49 5.92 14.68
C ASN A 83 23.52 6.73 13.82
N LEU A 84 22.30 6.24 13.60
CA LEU A 84 21.23 6.98 12.91
C LEU A 84 20.88 8.25 13.67
N TYR A 85 20.81 8.21 15.01
CA TYR A 85 20.60 9.40 15.83
C TYR A 85 21.67 10.47 15.61
N GLU A 86 22.96 10.11 15.70
CA GLU A 86 24.05 11.08 15.49
C GLU A 86 24.07 11.59 14.04
N LEU A 87 23.79 10.73 13.07
CA LEU A 87 23.67 11.12 11.66
C LEU A 87 22.53 12.14 11.47
N TYR A 88 21.33 11.86 11.96
CA TYR A 88 20.16 12.72 11.78
C TYR A 88 20.30 14.04 12.54
N LYS A 89 20.93 14.02 13.71
CA LYS A 89 21.27 15.22 14.48
C LYS A 89 22.17 16.16 13.66
N TYR A 90 23.16 15.63 12.96
CA TYR A 90 24.03 16.42 12.08
C TYR A 90 23.32 16.81 10.77
N LYS A 91 22.66 15.85 10.13
CA LYS A 91 22.04 16.00 8.80
C LYS A 91 20.86 16.98 8.80
N PHE A 92 20.14 17.08 9.91
CA PHE A 92 18.93 17.90 10.04
C PHE A 92 19.10 19.09 10.99
N SER A 93 20.32 19.42 11.45
CA SER A 93 20.57 20.53 12.39
C SER A 93 20.00 21.87 11.95
N ASP A 94 20.06 22.15 10.64
CA ASP A 94 19.61 23.40 10.03
C ASP A 94 18.32 23.23 9.21
N HIS A 95 17.63 22.11 9.37
CA HIS A 95 16.38 21.82 8.64
C HIS A 95 15.21 21.76 9.61
N LYS A 96 14.13 22.46 9.27
CA LYS A 96 12.84 22.30 9.94
C LYS A 96 11.88 21.58 9.02
N PHE A 97 11.18 20.60 9.58
CA PHE A 97 10.11 19.90 8.89
C PHE A 97 8.77 20.37 9.47
N ASP A 98 7.81 20.58 8.59
CA ASP A 98 6.43 20.94 8.94
C ASP A 98 5.65 19.72 9.40
N VAL A 99 6.01 18.54 8.89
CA VAL A 99 5.44 17.25 9.30
C VAL A 99 6.42 16.10 9.02
N ILE A 100 6.39 15.10 9.89
CA ILE A 100 7.13 13.84 9.71
C ILE A 100 6.11 12.71 9.52
N ILE A 101 6.33 11.86 8.52
CA ILE A 101 5.60 10.61 8.35
C ILE A 101 6.52 9.45 8.75
N ALA A 102 6.11 8.64 9.71
CA ALA A 102 6.86 7.49 10.19
C ALA A 102 6.20 6.19 9.70
N SER A 103 6.91 5.40 8.90
CA SER A 103 6.45 4.08 8.46
C SER A 103 6.95 2.99 9.38
N ASP A 104 6.01 2.25 9.95
CA ASP A 104 6.18 1.08 10.81
C ASP A 104 6.76 1.35 12.21
N ASN A 105 6.82 0.29 13.01
CA ASN A 105 7.10 0.32 14.43
C ASN A 105 8.50 0.88 14.78
N ASP A 106 9.54 0.63 13.99
CA ASP A 106 10.91 1.03 14.36
C ASP A 106 11.13 2.54 14.19
N ALA A 107 10.61 3.12 13.10
CA ALA A 107 10.60 4.56 12.89
C ALA A 107 9.75 5.29 13.95
N TYR A 108 8.58 4.73 14.29
CA TYR A 108 7.77 5.24 15.40
C TYR A 108 8.52 5.21 16.73
N ASN A 109 9.12 4.07 17.09
CA ASN A 109 9.85 3.93 18.34
C ASN A 109 11.09 4.84 18.41
N PHE A 110 11.82 4.97 17.29
CA PHE A 110 12.95 5.87 17.17
C PHE A 110 12.54 7.33 17.37
N LEU A 111 11.49 7.78 16.69
CA LEU A 111 10.96 9.13 16.87
C LEU A 111 10.43 9.32 18.27
N LYS A 112 9.68 8.38 18.84
CA LYS A 112 9.21 8.46 20.23
C LYS A 112 10.36 8.67 21.21
N LYS A 113 11.53 8.05 20.97
CA LYS A 113 12.75 8.18 21.79
C LYS A 113 13.48 9.52 21.57
N TYR A 114 13.65 9.96 20.33
CA TYR A 114 14.55 11.08 19.95
C TYR A 114 13.85 12.33 19.41
N HIS A 115 12.53 12.36 19.30
CA HIS A 115 11.76 13.47 18.70
C HIS A 115 12.03 14.81 19.38
N LYS A 116 12.07 14.85 20.71
CA LYS A 116 12.32 16.09 21.46
C LYS A 116 13.69 16.72 21.17
N THR A 117 14.69 15.91 20.78
CA THR A 117 16.05 16.39 20.50
C THR A 117 16.28 16.63 19.02
N LEU A 118 15.69 15.83 18.13
CA LEU A 118 15.89 15.94 16.68
C LEU A 118 14.86 16.82 15.98
N PHE A 119 13.60 16.78 16.40
CA PHE A 119 12.45 17.30 15.65
C PHE A 119 11.44 17.99 16.58
N LYS A 120 11.97 18.78 17.52
CA LYS A 120 11.16 19.42 18.55
C LYS A 120 10.01 20.20 17.92
N ASP A 121 8.81 20.00 18.46
CA ASP A 121 7.56 20.66 18.06
C ASP A 121 7.05 20.30 16.64
N THR A 122 7.71 19.39 15.90
CA THR A 122 7.22 18.90 14.60
C THR A 122 6.17 17.80 14.77
N PRO A 123 4.98 17.92 14.14
CA PRO A 123 3.99 16.84 14.09
C PRO A 123 4.51 15.54 13.45
N VAL A 124 4.14 14.39 14.03
CA VAL A 124 4.48 13.05 13.51
C VAL A 124 3.19 12.29 13.19
N ILE A 125 3.10 11.78 11.97
CA ILE A 125 2.03 10.91 11.49
C ILE A 125 2.58 9.51 11.26
N THR A 126 2.10 8.53 12.01
CA THR A 126 2.53 7.14 11.88
C THR A 126 1.63 6.38 10.90
N CYS A 127 2.20 5.39 10.22
CA CYS A 127 1.46 4.38 9.46
C CYS A 127 2.14 3.01 9.60
N GLY A 128 1.44 1.92 9.27
CA GLY A 128 2.02 0.58 9.39
C GLY A 128 2.19 0.10 10.83
N LEU A 129 1.50 0.70 11.81
CA LEU A 129 1.64 0.29 13.22
C LEU A 129 0.83 -0.96 13.50
N ASN A 130 1.53 -2.08 13.62
CA ASN A 130 0.96 -3.36 14.07
C ASN A 130 0.87 -3.46 15.60
N VAL A 131 1.79 -2.80 16.30
CA VAL A 131 1.79 -2.65 17.77
C VAL A 131 1.75 -1.18 18.11
N PHE A 132 0.81 -0.77 18.95
CA PHE A 132 0.67 0.60 19.40
C PHE A 132 0.29 0.64 20.89
N ASP A 133 0.49 1.78 21.54
CA ASP A 133 0.40 1.92 22.99
C ASP A 133 -0.41 3.15 23.40
N ASP A 134 -0.56 3.32 24.71
CA ASP A 134 -1.26 4.44 25.33
C ASP A 134 -0.66 5.81 24.97
N PHE A 135 0.60 5.86 24.52
CA PHE A 135 1.21 7.10 24.10
C PHE A 135 0.50 7.65 22.85
N ILE A 136 0.39 6.86 21.78
CA ILE A 136 -0.22 7.36 20.54
C ILE A 136 -1.76 7.45 20.60
N THR A 137 -2.40 6.64 21.45
CA THR A 137 -3.87 6.58 21.52
C THR A 137 -4.50 7.68 22.38
N ASN A 138 -3.79 8.25 23.34
CA ASN A 138 -4.34 9.27 24.26
C ASN A 138 -4.29 10.72 23.73
N GLY A 139 -3.81 10.95 22.50
CA GLY A 139 -3.99 12.20 21.74
C GLY A 139 -3.31 13.48 22.29
N ASN A 140 -2.57 13.39 23.40
CA ASN A 140 -1.97 14.55 24.08
C ASN A 140 -0.47 14.72 23.77
N ASN A 141 -0.04 14.47 22.54
CA ASN A 141 1.35 14.63 22.11
C ASN A 141 1.45 15.03 20.63
N MET A 142 2.67 15.06 20.10
CA MET A 142 2.97 15.40 18.70
C MET A 142 2.87 14.19 17.76
N PHE A 143 2.14 13.14 18.14
CA PHE A 143 1.98 11.91 17.37
C PHE A 143 0.50 11.59 17.16
N THR A 144 0.16 11.24 15.93
CA THR A 144 -1.10 10.60 15.56
C THR A 144 -0.81 9.69 14.37
N GLY A 145 -1.83 9.13 13.72
CA GLY A 145 -1.61 8.28 12.55
C GLY A 145 -2.67 7.21 12.37
N VAL A 146 -2.29 6.13 11.70
CA VAL A 146 -3.13 5.00 11.38
C VAL A 146 -2.45 3.68 11.77
N ALA A 147 -3.21 2.77 12.37
CA ALA A 147 -2.78 1.42 12.69
C ALA A 147 -2.92 0.49 11.47
N GLU A 148 -2.03 -0.50 11.37
CA GLU A 148 -2.16 -1.62 10.45
C GLU A 148 -3.02 -2.72 11.11
N THR A 149 -4.33 -2.51 11.16
CA THR A 149 -5.25 -3.55 11.65
C THR A 149 -5.82 -4.35 10.49
N VAL A 150 -5.88 -5.67 10.63
CA VAL A 150 -6.47 -6.56 9.62
C VAL A 150 -7.93 -6.90 9.91
N ASP A 151 -8.73 -7.02 8.84
CA ASP A 151 -10.15 -7.36 8.95
C ASP A 151 -10.38 -8.86 8.66
N ILE A 152 -9.89 -9.74 9.56
CA ILE A 152 -10.07 -11.20 9.44
C ILE A 152 -11.56 -11.56 9.37
N LYS A 153 -12.37 -10.94 10.24
CA LYS A 153 -13.82 -11.15 10.29
C LYS A 153 -14.50 -10.82 8.96
N ASP A 154 -14.26 -9.63 8.41
CA ASP A 154 -14.89 -9.21 7.15
C ASP A 154 -14.42 -10.10 5.98
N THR A 155 -13.19 -10.58 6.02
CA THR A 155 -12.65 -11.54 5.04
C THR A 155 -13.34 -12.90 5.13
N ILE A 156 -13.59 -13.42 6.34
CA ILE A 156 -14.34 -14.67 6.53
C ILE A 156 -15.81 -14.49 6.12
N ASP A 157 -16.43 -13.35 6.46
CA ASP A 157 -17.82 -13.06 6.09
C ASP A 157 -18.01 -13.03 4.57
N ILE A 158 -17.11 -12.38 3.83
CA ILE A 158 -17.20 -12.37 2.37
C ILE A 158 -16.91 -13.74 1.78
N ALA A 159 -15.93 -14.48 2.30
CA ALA A 159 -15.64 -15.84 1.85
C ALA A 159 -16.86 -16.76 2.04
N TYR A 160 -17.53 -16.68 3.19
CA TYR A 160 -18.76 -17.44 3.46
C TYR A 160 -19.91 -17.06 2.52
N LYS A 161 -20.09 -15.76 2.24
CA LYS A 161 -21.10 -15.29 1.29
C LYS A 161 -20.86 -15.83 -0.12
N LEU A 162 -19.59 -15.87 -0.55
CA LEU A 162 -19.20 -16.32 -1.89
C LEU A 162 -19.17 -17.86 -2.01
N HIS A 163 -19.03 -18.55 -0.89
CA HIS A 163 -18.97 -20.01 -0.83
C HIS A 163 -19.93 -20.57 0.23
N PRO A 164 -21.25 -20.51 0.01
CA PRO A 164 -22.25 -20.83 1.04
C PRO A 164 -22.22 -22.29 1.52
N ASN A 165 -21.53 -23.18 0.80
CA ASN A 165 -21.40 -24.60 1.14
C ASN A 165 -20.20 -24.91 2.06
N ILE A 166 -19.41 -23.91 2.46
CA ILE A 166 -18.30 -24.15 3.40
C ILE A 166 -18.83 -24.33 4.82
N ASN A 167 -18.27 -25.31 5.53
CA ASN A 167 -18.56 -25.57 6.95
C ASN A 167 -17.31 -25.48 7.83
N ASN A 168 -16.13 -25.38 7.22
CA ASN A 168 -14.85 -25.38 7.95
C ASN A 168 -14.00 -24.18 7.53
N VAL A 169 -13.42 -23.49 8.51
CA VAL A 169 -12.43 -22.43 8.32
C VAL A 169 -11.12 -22.92 8.90
N VAL A 170 -10.11 -23.08 8.05
CA VAL A 170 -8.77 -23.51 8.47
C VAL A 170 -7.86 -22.29 8.48
N ILE A 171 -7.51 -21.81 9.67
CA ILE A 171 -6.56 -20.72 9.87
C ILE A 171 -5.15 -21.32 9.86
N ILE A 172 -4.29 -20.82 8.96
CA ILE A 172 -2.88 -21.20 8.90
C ILE A 172 -2.01 -20.00 9.26
N ALA A 173 -1.08 -20.19 10.20
CA ALA A 173 -0.16 -19.17 10.69
C ALA A 173 1.18 -19.78 11.10
N ASP A 174 2.19 -18.95 11.27
CA ASP A 174 3.50 -19.35 11.82
C ASP A 174 3.62 -19.02 13.32
N GLU A 175 4.76 -19.34 13.93
CA GLU A 175 4.99 -19.17 15.38
C GLU A 175 5.51 -17.77 15.75
N SER A 176 5.69 -16.86 14.79
CA SER A 176 6.05 -15.47 15.08
C SER A 176 4.97 -14.74 15.89
N LEU A 177 5.36 -13.59 16.45
CA LEU A 177 4.42 -12.68 17.13
C LEU A 177 3.19 -12.37 16.27
N PHE A 178 3.40 -12.14 14.98
CA PHE A 178 2.33 -11.83 14.03
C PHE A 178 1.41 -13.03 13.76
N GLY A 179 1.99 -14.22 13.60
CA GLY A 179 1.23 -15.46 13.47
C GLY A 179 0.37 -15.72 14.71
N ASN A 180 0.93 -15.51 15.91
CA ASN A 180 0.20 -15.58 17.17
C ASN A 180 -0.95 -14.57 17.25
N MET A 181 -0.72 -13.29 16.92
CA MET A 181 -1.78 -12.27 16.89
C MET A 181 -2.92 -12.65 15.95
N SER A 182 -2.61 -13.26 14.80
CA SER A 182 -3.59 -13.72 13.83
C SER A 182 -4.45 -14.87 14.37
N ILE A 183 -3.81 -15.85 15.04
CA ILE A 183 -4.50 -16.98 15.68
C ILE A 183 -5.42 -16.49 16.79
N GLU A 184 -4.94 -15.60 17.66
CA GLU A 184 -5.74 -15.06 18.76
C GLU A 184 -6.93 -14.25 18.24
N THR A 185 -6.72 -13.36 17.27
CA THR A 185 -7.81 -12.62 16.62
C THR A 185 -8.85 -13.57 16.01
N ALA A 186 -8.39 -14.64 15.34
CA ALA A 186 -9.28 -15.63 14.76
C ALA A 186 -10.04 -16.46 15.83
N ARG A 187 -9.42 -16.76 16.98
CA ARG A 187 -10.09 -17.42 18.12
C ARG A 187 -11.14 -16.53 18.76
N GLU A 188 -10.88 -15.23 18.90
CA GLU A 188 -11.83 -14.27 19.44
C GLU A 188 -13.11 -14.14 18.60
N ILE A 189 -12.98 -14.21 17.28
CA ILE A 189 -14.13 -14.11 16.36
C ILE A 189 -14.84 -15.46 16.13
N ALA A 190 -14.17 -16.61 16.31
CA ALA A 190 -14.73 -17.94 16.04
C ALA A 190 -16.10 -18.18 16.73
N PRO A 191 -16.34 -17.78 17.99
CA PRO A 191 -17.65 -17.89 18.64
C PRO A 191 -18.82 -17.24 17.89
N LEU A 192 -18.57 -16.20 17.08
CA LEU A 192 -19.59 -15.53 16.26
C LEU A 192 -20.14 -16.43 15.13
N TYR A 193 -19.46 -17.56 14.87
CA TYR A 193 -19.79 -18.49 13.78
C TYR A 193 -20.12 -19.90 14.27
N LYS A 194 -20.22 -20.14 15.59
CA LYS A 194 -20.36 -21.48 16.19
C LYS A 194 -21.46 -22.36 15.58
N ASP A 195 -22.55 -21.75 15.10
CA ASP A 195 -23.71 -22.46 14.54
C ASP A 195 -23.58 -22.70 13.02
N ARG A 196 -22.54 -22.17 12.38
CA ARG A 196 -22.36 -22.14 10.92
C ARG A 196 -21.02 -22.70 10.45
N LEU A 197 -19.94 -22.47 11.20
CA LEU A 197 -18.57 -22.80 10.81
C LEU A 197 -17.80 -23.44 11.96
N LYS A 198 -16.96 -24.41 11.62
CA LYS A 198 -15.96 -25.00 12.53
C LYS A 198 -14.58 -24.42 12.21
N PHE A 199 -13.92 -23.90 13.24
CA PHE A 199 -12.58 -23.34 13.10
C PHE A 199 -11.53 -24.39 13.44
N HIS A 200 -10.53 -24.51 12.57
CA HIS A 200 -9.35 -25.35 12.75
C HIS A 200 -8.12 -24.46 12.65
N PHE A 201 -7.14 -24.68 13.52
CA PHE A 201 -5.92 -23.86 13.58
C PHE A 201 -4.72 -24.75 13.31
N ILE A 202 -3.90 -24.35 12.34
CA ILE A 202 -2.61 -24.98 12.05
C ILE A 202 -1.56 -23.90 12.24
N GLN A 203 -0.74 -24.05 13.27
CA GLN A 203 0.31 -23.10 13.61
C GLN A 203 1.64 -23.82 13.65
N THR A 204 2.54 -23.46 12.74
CA THR A 204 3.88 -24.02 12.61
C THR A 204 4.68 -23.16 11.63
N ASP A 205 5.98 -23.05 11.87
CA ASP A 205 6.91 -22.42 10.93
C ASP A 205 7.14 -23.28 9.68
N SER A 206 6.95 -24.60 9.74
CA SER A 206 7.30 -25.55 8.68
C SER A 206 6.26 -25.57 7.55
N ILE A 207 6.67 -25.22 6.33
CA ILE A 207 5.76 -25.30 5.17
C ILE A 207 5.33 -26.74 4.92
N GLU A 208 6.21 -27.72 5.13
CA GLU A 208 5.88 -29.13 4.89
C GLU A 208 4.77 -29.61 5.81
N ASP A 209 4.84 -29.22 7.08
CA ASP A 209 3.81 -29.55 8.07
C ASP A 209 2.49 -28.90 7.67
N ILE A 210 2.50 -27.64 7.21
CA ILE A 210 1.30 -27.00 6.64
C ILE A 210 0.75 -27.85 5.48
N LEU A 211 1.59 -28.20 4.50
CA LEU A 211 1.15 -28.95 3.32
C LEU A 211 0.59 -30.34 3.66
N GLU A 212 1.16 -31.02 4.64
CA GLU A 212 0.68 -32.32 5.11
C GLU A 212 -0.65 -32.22 5.85
N ASN A 213 -0.84 -31.19 6.66
CA ASN A 213 -2.08 -30.98 7.41
C ASN A 213 -3.22 -30.51 6.50
N ILE A 214 -2.97 -29.59 5.57
CA ILE A 214 -4.02 -29.10 4.67
C ILE A 214 -4.55 -30.19 3.73
N LYS A 215 -3.74 -31.20 3.36
CA LYS A 215 -4.21 -32.35 2.56
C LYS A 215 -5.32 -33.16 3.24
N LYS A 216 -5.41 -33.08 4.58
CA LYS A 216 -6.34 -33.86 5.41
C LYS A 216 -7.63 -33.10 5.73
N ILE A 217 -7.74 -31.84 5.32
CA ILE A 217 -8.90 -31.00 5.66
C ILE A 217 -10.15 -31.43 4.87
N PRO A 218 -11.35 -31.20 5.42
CA PRO A 218 -12.61 -31.44 4.71
C PRO A 218 -12.70 -30.68 3.37
N ARG A 219 -13.37 -31.24 2.37
CA ARG A 219 -13.53 -30.60 1.05
C ARG A 219 -14.39 -29.33 1.08
N ASP A 220 -15.25 -29.20 2.07
CA ASP A 220 -16.09 -28.03 2.36
C ASP A 220 -15.38 -27.04 3.29
N SER A 221 -14.05 -26.97 3.21
CA SER A 221 -13.24 -25.99 3.94
C SER A 221 -12.95 -24.76 3.10
N MET A 222 -12.62 -23.66 3.76
CA MET A 222 -11.77 -22.59 3.24
C MET A 222 -10.48 -22.53 4.05
N ILE A 223 -9.41 -21.99 3.45
CA ILE A 223 -8.18 -21.66 4.17
C ILE A 223 -8.07 -20.14 4.29
N PHE A 224 -7.74 -19.66 5.49
CA PHE A 224 -7.32 -18.30 5.74
C PHE A 224 -5.81 -18.29 6.02
N LYS A 225 -5.03 -17.68 5.12
CA LYS A 225 -3.56 -17.62 5.24
C LYS A 225 -3.10 -16.37 5.97
N SER A 226 -2.31 -16.59 7.02
CA SER A 226 -1.84 -15.57 7.95
C SER A 226 -0.41 -15.79 8.46
N GLY A 227 0.44 -16.50 7.71
CA GLY A 227 1.80 -16.79 8.15
C GLY A 227 2.89 -16.72 7.09
N LEU A 228 4.13 -16.66 7.60
CA LEU A 228 5.41 -16.73 6.91
C LEU A 228 6.10 -18.04 7.28
N TYR A 229 6.50 -18.83 6.30
CA TYR A 229 6.94 -20.21 6.54
C TYR A 229 8.41 -20.39 6.19
N LYS A 230 9.00 -21.44 6.76
CA LYS A 230 10.36 -21.90 6.53
C LYS A 230 10.33 -23.28 5.87
N ASP A 231 11.40 -23.60 5.16
CA ASP A 231 11.61 -24.92 4.59
C ASP A 231 12.15 -25.93 5.62
N LYS A 232 12.42 -27.16 5.17
CA LYS A 232 12.97 -28.24 6.00
C LYS A 232 14.31 -27.92 6.69
N VAL A 233 15.10 -27.00 6.15
CA VAL A 233 16.39 -26.61 6.73
C VAL A 233 16.28 -25.35 7.59
N GLY A 234 15.07 -24.78 7.72
CA GLY A 234 14.78 -23.62 8.54
C GLY A 234 14.96 -22.29 7.79
N GLU A 235 15.21 -22.32 6.48
CA GLU A 235 15.38 -21.12 5.68
C GLU A 235 14.02 -20.47 5.36
N PRO A 236 13.89 -19.13 5.43
CA PRO A 236 12.65 -18.45 5.11
C PRO A 236 12.24 -18.67 3.65
N ILE A 237 10.98 -19.04 3.43
CA ILE A 237 10.40 -19.15 2.10
C ILE A 237 9.75 -17.81 1.73
N SER A 238 9.93 -17.40 0.47
CA SER A 238 9.26 -16.21 -0.04
C SER A 238 7.74 -16.35 0.04
N ILE A 239 7.04 -15.26 0.29
CA ILE A 239 5.58 -15.28 0.47
C ILE A 239 4.86 -15.75 -0.78
N GLU A 240 5.36 -15.34 -1.95
CA GLU A 240 4.89 -15.82 -3.25
C GLU A 240 5.00 -17.35 -3.36
N GLU A 241 6.18 -17.90 -3.07
CA GLU A 241 6.44 -19.33 -3.18
C GLU A 241 5.60 -20.13 -2.19
N GLY A 242 5.60 -19.75 -0.91
CA GLY A 242 4.79 -20.41 0.11
C GLY A 242 3.29 -20.39 -0.22
N THR A 243 2.78 -19.25 -0.69
CA THR A 243 1.37 -19.14 -1.11
C THR A 243 1.06 -20.01 -2.32
N LYS A 244 1.95 -20.09 -3.30
CA LYS A 244 1.81 -21.00 -4.46
C LYS A 244 1.85 -22.47 -4.05
N MET A 245 2.72 -22.85 -3.11
CA MET A 245 2.80 -24.22 -2.60
C MET A 245 1.48 -24.63 -1.93
N ILE A 246 0.92 -23.76 -1.09
CA ILE A 246 -0.36 -23.99 -0.40
C ILE A 246 -1.51 -24.10 -1.42
N SER A 247 -1.63 -23.12 -2.32
CA SER A 247 -2.74 -23.06 -3.29
C SER A 247 -2.75 -24.19 -4.30
N LYS A 248 -1.58 -24.78 -4.61
CA LYS A 248 -1.47 -25.96 -5.48
C LYS A 248 -1.77 -27.28 -4.77
N THR A 249 -1.64 -27.33 -3.45
CA THR A 249 -1.76 -28.57 -2.67
C THR A 249 -3.21 -28.98 -2.45
N VAL A 250 -4.12 -28.01 -2.37
CA VAL A 250 -5.55 -28.25 -2.13
C VAL A 250 -6.42 -27.39 -3.03
N ASN A 251 -7.57 -27.93 -3.44
CA ASN A 251 -8.55 -27.21 -4.26
C ASN A 251 -9.71 -26.70 -3.40
N VAL A 252 -9.39 -25.87 -2.41
CA VAL A 252 -10.35 -25.16 -1.57
C VAL A 252 -10.15 -23.65 -1.68
N PRO A 253 -11.16 -22.82 -1.40
CA PRO A 253 -11.00 -21.37 -1.42
C PRO A 253 -9.92 -20.90 -0.44
N LEU A 254 -9.00 -20.06 -0.91
CA LEU A 254 -7.90 -19.50 -0.14
C LEU A 254 -8.06 -17.98 -0.03
N TYR A 255 -8.10 -17.45 1.19
CA TYR A 255 -8.28 -16.03 1.49
C TYR A 255 -7.15 -15.50 2.38
N SER A 256 -6.90 -14.20 2.35
CA SER A 256 -5.92 -13.53 3.20
C SER A 256 -6.25 -12.04 3.35
N CYS A 257 -5.74 -11.42 4.41
CA CYS A 257 -5.86 -9.98 4.64
C CYS A 257 -4.65 -9.17 4.11
N TRP A 258 -3.62 -9.80 3.54
CA TRP A 258 -2.40 -9.08 3.14
C TRP A 258 -2.16 -9.12 1.63
N GLU A 259 -1.88 -7.94 1.08
CA GLU A 259 -1.71 -7.72 -0.36
C GLU A 259 -0.65 -8.61 -0.98
N MET A 260 0.45 -8.83 -0.27
CA MET A 260 1.58 -9.67 -0.69
C MET A 260 1.23 -11.15 -0.96
N ASN A 261 0.07 -11.64 -0.51
CA ASN A 261 -0.39 -13.00 -0.82
C ASN A 261 -1.23 -13.07 -2.11
N LEU A 262 -1.71 -11.92 -2.62
CA LEU A 262 -2.55 -11.86 -3.80
C LEU A 262 -1.73 -12.18 -5.07
N GLY A 263 -2.39 -12.71 -6.10
CA GLY A 263 -1.73 -13.11 -7.35
C GLY A 263 -0.98 -14.45 -7.28
N HIS A 264 -1.02 -15.11 -6.12
CA HIS A 264 -0.29 -16.34 -5.85
C HIS A 264 -1.21 -17.51 -5.45
N GLY A 265 -2.52 -17.37 -5.68
CA GLY A 265 -3.54 -18.39 -5.41
C GLY A 265 -4.57 -18.00 -4.35
N VAL A 266 -4.40 -16.84 -3.70
CA VAL A 266 -5.42 -16.22 -2.84
C VAL A 266 -6.51 -15.58 -3.70
N ILE A 267 -7.77 -15.95 -3.46
CA ILE A 267 -8.95 -15.41 -4.15
C ILE A 267 -9.11 -13.91 -3.83
N GLY A 268 -8.92 -13.54 -2.58
CA GLY A 268 -9.01 -12.15 -2.14
C GLY A 268 -9.18 -12.02 -0.64
N GLY A 269 -9.71 -10.88 -0.24
CA GLY A 269 -10.07 -10.56 1.14
C GLY A 269 -10.32 -9.07 1.33
N LYS A 270 -10.51 -8.66 2.58
CA LYS A 270 -10.44 -7.25 2.96
C LYS A 270 -9.01 -6.96 3.39
N VAL A 271 -8.28 -6.36 2.47
CA VAL A 271 -6.82 -6.40 2.43
C VAL A 271 -6.21 -5.10 2.91
N VAL A 272 -5.20 -5.23 3.77
CA VAL A 272 -4.29 -4.17 4.15
C VAL A 272 -3.16 -4.07 3.11
N SER A 273 -2.83 -2.84 2.73
CA SER A 273 -1.77 -2.54 1.77
C SER A 273 -0.92 -1.37 2.26
N GLY A 274 0.38 -1.42 1.97
CA GLY A 274 1.29 -0.31 2.24
C GLY A 274 0.79 0.98 1.60
N TYR A 275 0.29 0.89 0.37
CA TYR A 275 -0.31 2.02 -0.35
C TYR A 275 -1.43 2.69 0.45
N SER A 276 -2.40 1.92 0.97
CA SER A 276 -3.51 2.50 1.75
C SER A 276 -3.05 3.14 3.06
N GLN A 277 -2.01 2.59 3.69
CA GLN A 277 -1.42 3.13 4.91
C GLN A 277 -0.71 4.46 4.63
N GLY A 278 0.13 4.50 3.59
CA GLY A 278 0.80 5.71 3.12
C GLY A 278 -0.17 6.79 2.66
N GLU A 279 -1.17 6.43 1.85
CA GLU A 279 -2.22 7.33 1.37
C GLU A 279 -2.99 7.96 2.55
N THR A 280 -3.33 7.16 3.56
CA THR A 280 -4.05 7.65 4.75
C THR A 280 -3.19 8.60 5.57
N ALA A 281 -1.92 8.25 5.85
CA ALA A 281 -1.01 9.12 6.58
C ALA A 281 -0.74 10.42 5.83
N ALA A 282 -0.57 10.36 4.51
CA ALA A 282 -0.35 11.55 3.70
C ALA A 282 -1.57 12.49 3.67
N LYS A 283 -2.80 11.95 3.65
CA LYS A 283 -4.02 12.74 3.82
C LYS A 283 -4.11 13.39 5.20
N MET A 284 -3.62 12.74 6.25
CA MET A 284 -3.54 13.34 7.58
C MET A 284 -2.47 14.43 7.65
N ALA A 285 -1.31 14.21 7.04
CA ALA A 285 -0.24 15.19 6.93
C ALA A 285 -0.69 16.43 6.16
N LEU A 286 -1.41 16.27 5.05
CA LEU A 286 -1.96 17.39 4.27
C LEU A 286 -2.85 18.31 5.12
N LYS A 287 -3.71 17.75 5.97
CA LYS A 287 -4.55 18.54 6.89
C LYS A 287 -3.72 19.39 7.86
N ILE A 288 -2.58 18.87 8.33
CA ILE A 288 -1.65 19.62 9.20
C ILE A 288 -1.00 20.75 8.42
N LEU A 289 -0.55 20.49 7.19
CA LEU A 289 0.02 21.50 6.30
C LEU A 289 -1.00 22.60 5.95
N GLU A 290 -2.29 22.26 5.90
CA GLU A 290 -3.40 23.21 5.74
C GLU A 290 -3.77 23.96 7.04
N GLY A 291 -3.05 23.73 8.14
CA GLY A 291 -3.18 24.46 9.40
C GLY A 291 -4.04 23.77 10.47
N GLN A 292 -4.49 22.54 10.25
CA GLN A 292 -5.20 21.78 11.27
C GLN A 292 -4.25 21.38 12.41
N SER A 293 -4.69 21.54 13.67
CA SER A 293 -3.90 21.10 14.81
C SER A 293 -3.83 19.57 14.89
N ILE A 294 -2.64 19.03 15.15
CA ILE A 294 -2.46 17.58 15.36
C ILE A 294 -3.36 17.03 16.48
N LYS A 295 -3.67 17.83 17.50
CA LYS A 295 -4.52 17.42 18.64
C LYS A 295 -5.98 17.16 18.24
N GLU A 296 -6.40 17.66 17.09
CA GLU A 296 -7.74 17.44 16.53
C GLU A 296 -7.79 16.21 15.60
N LEU A 297 -6.62 15.65 15.26
CA LEU A 297 -6.52 14.48 14.40
C LEU A 297 -6.46 13.20 15.24
N PRO A 298 -7.52 12.37 15.23
CA PRO A 298 -7.54 11.15 16.02
C PRO A 298 -6.57 10.12 15.45
N PHE A 299 -5.99 9.30 16.34
CA PHE A 299 -5.33 8.08 15.92
C PHE A 299 -6.36 7.09 15.37
N ILE A 300 -6.21 6.71 14.10
CA ILE A 300 -7.11 5.81 13.40
C ILE A 300 -6.72 4.37 13.74
N GLN A 301 -7.40 3.81 14.74
CA GLN A 301 -7.15 2.42 15.15
C GLN A 301 -7.64 1.40 14.14
N LYS A 302 -8.69 1.69 13.36
CA LYS A 302 -9.22 0.77 12.35
C LYS A 302 -8.79 1.21 10.96
N SER A 303 -7.86 0.47 10.36
CA SER A 303 -7.37 0.68 9.00
C SER A 303 -8.52 0.71 7.97
N ILE A 304 -8.40 1.58 6.97
CA ILE A 304 -9.33 1.68 5.84
C ILE A 304 -8.93 0.65 4.78
N ASN A 305 -9.11 -0.62 5.13
CA ASN A 305 -8.78 -1.73 4.23
C ASN A 305 -9.80 -1.86 3.09
N LYS A 306 -9.31 -2.19 1.90
CA LYS A 306 -10.14 -2.32 0.69
C LYS A 306 -10.37 -3.79 0.39
N TYR A 307 -11.53 -4.11 -0.19
CA TYR A 307 -11.72 -5.44 -0.73
C TYR A 307 -10.91 -5.60 -2.01
N VAL A 308 -10.06 -6.62 -2.07
CA VAL A 308 -9.22 -6.91 -3.23
C VAL A 308 -9.40 -8.37 -3.61
N PHE A 309 -9.61 -8.63 -4.90
CA PHE A 309 -9.81 -9.99 -5.43
C PHE A 309 -8.95 -10.25 -6.67
N ASP A 310 -8.52 -11.49 -6.83
CA ASP A 310 -7.86 -11.98 -8.03
C ASP A 310 -8.89 -12.35 -9.10
N TYR A 311 -8.95 -11.53 -10.16
CA TYR A 311 -9.91 -11.73 -11.24
C TYR A 311 -9.73 -13.09 -11.94
N ALA A 312 -8.50 -13.60 -12.05
CA ALA A 312 -8.25 -14.89 -12.67
C ALA A 312 -8.85 -16.05 -11.87
N LEU A 313 -8.97 -15.90 -10.55
CA LEU A 313 -9.56 -16.91 -9.67
C LEU A 313 -11.08 -16.79 -9.54
N ILE A 314 -11.66 -15.61 -9.78
CA ILE A 314 -13.12 -15.43 -9.80
C ILE A 314 -13.79 -16.38 -10.80
N GLY A 315 -13.19 -16.60 -11.97
CA GLY A 315 -13.72 -17.54 -12.97
C GLY A 315 -13.46 -19.02 -12.65
N LYS A 316 -12.44 -19.32 -11.83
CA LYS A 316 -12.13 -20.69 -11.38
C LYS A 316 -13.15 -21.19 -10.36
N TYR A 317 -13.66 -20.29 -9.53
CA TYR A 317 -14.73 -20.56 -8.58
C TYR A 317 -16.07 -20.11 -9.16
N PRO A 318 -17.22 -20.65 -8.71
CA PRO A 318 -18.53 -20.21 -9.19
C PRO A 318 -18.95 -18.85 -8.58
N ILE A 319 -18.08 -17.84 -8.62
CA ILE A 319 -18.27 -16.51 -8.03
C ILE A 319 -18.81 -15.55 -9.10
N LYS A 320 -19.92 -14.86 -8.82
CA LYS A 320 -20.42 -13.78 -9.68
C LYS A 320 -19.86 -12.44 -9.22
N LEU A 321 -19.45 -11.60 -10.17
CA LEU A 321 -18.98 -10.24 -9.89
C LEU A 321 -20.03 -9.39 -9.14
N SER A 322 -21.31 -9.65 -9.36
CA SER A 322 -22.42 -8.97 -8.67
C SER A 322 -22.48 -9.28 -7.17
N ASP A 323 -21.86 -10.38 -6.73
CA ASP A 323 -21.90 -10.82 -5.33
C ASP A 323 -20.78 -10.17 -4.51
N LEU A 324 -19.79 -9.58 -5.19
CA LEU A 324 -18.67 -8.85 -4.59
C LEU A 324 -19.07 -7.43 -4.18
N PRO A 325 -18.40 -6.84 -3.16
CA PRO A 325 -18.59 -5.44 -2.79
C PRO A 325 -18.34 -4.49 -3.98
N LYS A 326 -19.11 -3.40 -4.08
CA LYS A 326 -19.06 -2.49 -5.24
C LYS A 326 -17.70 -1.82 -5.45
N ASP A 327 -17.02 -1.48 -4.37
CA ASP A 327 -15.71 -0.79 -4.40
C ASP A 327 -14.53 -1.77 -4.35
N SER A 328 -14.75 -3.02 -4.81
CA SER A 328 -13.69 -4.02 -4.86
C SER A 328 -12.67 -3.69 -5.94
N ILE A 329 -11.39 -3.86 -5.59
CA ILE A 329 -10.26 -3.76 -6.51
C ILE A 329 -9.98 -5.15 -7.08
N PHE A 330 -9.66 -5.22 -8.37
CA PHE A 330 -9.36 -6.47 -9.06
C PHE A 330 -7.93 -6.47 -9.57
N ILE A 331 -7.12 -7.41 -9.08
CA ILE A 331 -5.81 -7.70 -9.66
C ILE A 331 -5.96 -8.75 -10.77
N ASN A 332 -4.94 -8.86 -11.64
CA ASN A 332 -4.96 -9.77 -12.79
C ASN A 332 -6.19 -9.62 -13.69
N ASN A 333 -6.84 -8.45 -13.66
CA ASN A 333 -7.94 -8.12 -14.56
C ASN A 333 -7.36 -8.05 -15.99
N PRO A 334 -7.89 -8.81 -16.97
CA PRO A 334 -7.42 -8.70 -18.34
C PRO A 334 -7.50 -7.25 -18.79
N SER A 335 -6.34 -6.68 -19.12
CA SER A 335 -6.21 -5.29 -19.56
C SER A 335 -7.25 -4.97 -20.64
N PRO A 336 -7.86 -3.77 -20.64
CA PRO A 336 -8.75 -3.33 -21.71
C PRO A 336 -8.11 -3.46 -23.11
N PHE A 337 -6.78 -3.40 -23.19
CA PHE A 337 -6.01 -3.57 -24.44
C PHE A 337 -6.04 -5.02 -24.98
N LEU A 338 -6.27 -6.03 -24.13
CA LEU A 338 -6.54 -7.41 -24.56
C LEU A 338 -7.99 -7.60 -25.05
N LYS A 339 -8.86 -6.61 -24.86
CA LYS A 339 -10.23 -6.54 -25.42
C LYS A 339 -10.31 -5.66 -26.68
N ILE A 340 -9.22 -5.48 -27.42
CA ILE A 340 -9.35 -4.97 -28.79
C ILE A 340 -10.17 -6.00 -29.58
N LYS A 341 -11.38 -5.62 -30.01
CA LYS A 341 -12.20 -6.47 -30.89
C LYS A 341 -11.31 -6.89 -32.06
N LYS A 342 -11.29 -8.19 -32.39
CA LYS A 342 -10.49 -8.72 -33.52
C LYS A 342 -10.67 -7.87 -34.79
N SER A 343 -11.86 -7.31 -35.02
CA SER A 343 -12.15 -6.36 -36.10
C SER A 343 -11.27 -5.10 -36.13
N LEU A 344 -10.99 -4.50 -34.97
CA LEU A 344 -10.14 -3.30 -34.86
C LEU A 344 -8.66 -3.66 -35.07
N MET A 345 -8.23 -4.85 -34.61
CA MET A 345 -6.89 -5.38 -34.91
C MET A 345 -6.71 -5.62 -36.42
N TYR A 346 -7.70 -6.24 -37.09
CA TYR A 346 -7.67 -6.43 -38.55
C TYR A 346 -7.68 -5.11 -39.32
N LEU A 347 -8.40 -4.10 -38.82
CA LEU A 347 -8.42 -2.75 -39.41
C LEU A 347 -7.01 -2.12 -39.38
N VAL A 348 -6.32 -2.18 -38.24
CA VAL A 348 -4.96 -1.63 -38.09
C VAL A 348 -3.97 -2.37 -38.99
N ILE A 349 -4.06 -3.71 -39.05
CA ILE A 349 -3.22 -4.52 -39.95
C ILE A 349 -3.47 -4.15 -41.42
N MET A 350 -4.73 -4.01 -41.84
CA MET A 350 -5.06 -3.56 -43.19
C MET A 350 -4.49 -2.18 -43.50
N LEU A 351 -4.56 -1.25 -42.53
CA LEU A 351 -4.03 0.10 -42.71
C LEU A 351 -2.51 0.09 -42.91
N ILE A 352 -1.79 -0.71 -42.11
CA ILE A 352 -0.34 -0.89 -42.22
C ILE A 352 0.01 -1.49 -43.60
N VAL A 353 -0.70 -2.52 -44.04
CA VAL A 353 -0.48 -3.13 -45.37
C VAL A 353 -0.75 -2.13 -46.50
N ALA A 354 -1.83 -1.36 -46.42
CA ALA A 354 -2.15 -0.34 -47.42
C ALA A 354 -1.07 0.74 -47.51
N VAL A 355 -0.54 1.20 -46.37
CA VAL A 355 0.57 2.15 -46.29
C VAL A 355 1.84 1.55 -46.90
N LEU A 356 2.17 0.30 -46.60
CA LEU A 356 3.33 -0.38 -47.18
C LEU A 356 3.22 -0.55 -48.71
N ILE A 357 2.03 -0.86 -49.22
CA ILE A 357 1.78 -0.92 -50.67
C ILE A 357 1.93 0.45 -51.31
N PHE A 358 1.40 1.50 -50.68
CA PHE A 358 1.53 2.88 -51.16
C PHE A 358 2.99 3.34 -51.21
N PHE A 359 3.78 3.05 -50.17
CA PHE A 359 5.22 3.35 -50.16
C PHE A 359 5.98 2.58 -51.24
N ASN A 360 5.68 1.30 -51.45
CA ASN A 360 6.28 0.53 -52.55
C ASN A 360 5.91 1.12 -53.92
N PHE A 361 4.67 1.55 -54.12
CA PHE A 361 4.25 2.18 -55.38
C PHE A 361 4.98 3.51 -55.67
N ILE A 362 5.31 4.28 -54.64
CA ILE A 362 6.11 5.51 -54.77
C ILE A 362 7.59 5.21 -55.05
N LEU A 363 8.15 4.15 -54.43
CA LEU A 363 9.57 3.82 -54.56
C LEU A 363 9.93 3.09 -55.87
N TYR A 364 8.97 2.43 -56.50
CA TYR A 364 9.16 1.68 -57.77
C TYR A 364 8.58 2.39 -58.99
N LYS A 365 8.23 3.68 -58.86
CA LYS A 365 8.02 4.63 -59.96
C LYS A 365 9.20 5.58 -60.02
#